data_AF-A0A960JT64-F1
#
_entry.id   AF-A0A960JT64-F1
#
_cell.length_a   1.000
_cell.length_b   1.000
_cell.length_c   1.000
_cell.angle_alpha   90.00
_cell.angle_beta   90.00
_cell.angle_gamma   90.00
#
_symmetry.space_group_name_H-M   'P 1'
#
loop_
_entity.id
_entity.type
_entity.pdbx_description
1 polymer ?
#
loop_
_entity_poly.entity_id
_entity_poly.type
_entity_poly.pdbx_seq_one_letter_code
_entity_poly.pdbx_strand_id
1 'polypeptide(L)'
;MAKERVERDEEDLVRLYLTDIGQYPLLTKDDEVRLAQAIEVGNQARAELEAGGKEITPAKKRELRRQAREGERAERTFVQSNLRLVVSIAKKYQASGLPLLDLIQEGNLGLMHAVEKFDWRKGFKFSTYATWWIRQA
;
A
#
# COMPACT_ATOMS: atom_id res chain seq x y z
N MET A 1 31.42 10.58 -18.01
CA MET A 1 32.21 10.14 -16.83
C MET A 1 31.43 10.17 -15.51
N ALA A 2 31.16 11.32 -14.87
CA ALA A 2 30.43 11.34 -13.59
C ALA A 2 28.90 11.26 -13.76
N LYS A 3 28.32 12.10 -14.63
CA LYS A 3 26.88 12.10 -14.96
C LYS A 3 26.38 10.74 -15.47
N GLU A 4 27.15 10.15 -16.39
CA GLU A 4 26.90 8.83 -16.98
C GLU A 4 26.97 7.67 -15.98
N ARG A 5 27.78 7.80 -14.91
CA ARG A 5 27.79 6.81 -13.81
C ARG A 5 26.53 6.94 -12.95
N VAL A 6 26.13 8.17 -12.63
CA VAL A 6 24.92 8.44 -11.84
C VAL A 6 23.65 7.96 -12.56
N GLU A 7 23.53 8.22 -13.86
CA GLU A 7 22.40 7.75 -14.67
C GLU A 7 22.32 6.21 -14.71
N ARG A 8 23.46 5.53 -14.84
CA ARG A 8 23.52 4.06 -14.80
C ARG A 8 23.12 3.50 -13.43
N ASP A 9 23.60 4.11 -12.35
CA ASP A 9 23.29 3.68 -10.99
C ASP A 9 21.77 3.86 -10.70
N GLU A 10 21.14 4.92 -11.22
CA GLU A 10 19.70 5.13 -11.12
C GLU A 10 18.89 4.08 -11.92
N GLU A 11 19.31 3.76 -13.15
CA GLU A 11 18.68 2.70 -13.94
C GLU A 11 18.72 1.34 -13.24
N ASP A 12 19.83 1.02 -12.59
CA ASP A 12 20.02 -0.23 -11.85
C ASP A 12 19.11 -0.28 -10.59
N LEU A 13 18.95 0.84 -9.89
CA LEU A 13 18.00 0.95 -8.77
C LEU A 13 16.54 0.77 -9.22
N VAL A 14 16.17 1.38 -10.35
CA VAL A 14 14.84 1.19 -10.95
C VAL A 14 14.62 -0.27 -11.31
N ARG A 15 15.60 -0.95 -11.92
CA ARG A 15 15.48 -2.38 -12.26
C ARG A 15 15.33 -3.27 -11.03
N LEU A 16 16.10 -3.00 -9.98
CA LEU A 16 16.01 -3.73 -8.72
C LEU A 16 14.60 -3.59 -8.12
N TYR A 17 14.08 -2.36 -8.07
CA TYR A 17 12.74 -2.08 -7.58
C TYR A 17 11.65 -2.80 -8.40
N LEU A 18 11.72 -2.70 -9.74
CA LEU A 18 10.74 -3.38 -10.62
C LEU A 18 10.77 -4.90 -10.46
N THR A 19 11.94 -5.47 -10.20
CA THR A 19 12.11 -6.91 -9.96
C THR A 19 11.49 -7.34 -8.64
N ASP A 20 11.69 -6.56 -7.57
CA ASP A 20 11.10 -6.81 -6.25
C ASP A 20 9.56 -6.76 -6.30
N ILE A 21 9.00 -5.67 -6.83
CA ILE A 21 7.54 -5.52 -6.87
C ILE A 21 6.86 -6.52 -7.81
N GLY A 22 7.61 -7.09 -8.76
CA GLY A 22 7.14 -8.13 -9.67
C GLY A 22 6.85 -9.46 -8.98
N GLN A 23 7.39 -9.68 -7.77
CA GLN A 23 7.19 -10.91 -6.99
C GLN A 23 5.83 -10.95 -6.28
N TYR A 24 5.20 -9.79 -6.03
CA TYR A 24 3.92 -9.73 -5.34
C TYR A 24 2.78 -10.09 -6.30
N PRO A 25 1.89 -11.04 -5.92
CA PRO A 25 0.78 -11.46 -6.77
C PRO A 25 -0.24 -10.34 -6.97
N LEU A 26 -0.90 -10.32 -8.12
CA LEU A 26 -2.00 -9.38 -8.37
C LEU A 26 -3.26 -9.85 -7.63
N LEU A 27 -4.00 -8.90 -7.06
CA LEU A 27 -5.22 -9.20 -6.33
C LEU A 27 -6.42 -9.41 -7.27
N THR A 28 -7.25 -10.39 -6.92
CA THR A 28 -8.61 -10.50 -7.48
C THR A 28 -9.56 -9.52 -6.79
N LYS A 29 -10.80 -9.41 -7.29
CA LYS A 29 -11.82 -8.58 -6.60
C LYS A 29 -12.10 -9.11 -5.20
N ASP A 30 -12.13 -10.43 -5.05
CA ASP A 30 -12.45 -11.07 -3.78
C ASP A 30 -11.30 -10.91 -2.79
N ASP A 31 -10.05 -10.90 -3.27
CA ASP A 31 -8.89 -10.56 -2.45
C ASP A 31 -8.94 -9.12 -1.95
N GLU A 32 -9.29 -8.15 -2.80
CA GLU A 32 -9.45 -6.75 -2.40
C GLU A 32 -10.47 -6.63 -1.26
N VAL A 33 -11.62 -7.32 -1.37
CA VAL A 33 -12.65 -7.35 -0.32
C VAL A 33 -12.13 -7.99 0.97
N ARG A 34 -11.51 -9.17 0.87
CA ARG A 34 -11.00 -9.92 2.01
C ARG A 34 -9.93 -9.13 2.78
N LEU A 35 -8.99 -8.51 2.06
CA LEU A 35 -7.94 -7.70 2.66
C LEU A 35 -8.54 -6.44 3.30
N ALA A 36 -9.46 -5.74 2.63
CA ALA A 36 -10.12 -4.57 3.20
C ALA A 36 -10.87 -4.90 4.51
N GLN A 37 -11.56 -6.03 4.57
CA GLN A 37 -12.23 -6.49 5.79
C GLN A 37 -11.23 -6.80 6.92
N ALA A 38 -10.11 -7.47 6.62
CA ALA A 38 -9.08 -7.76 7.61
C ALA A 38 -8.44 -6.48 8.16
N ILE A 39 -8.21 -5.48 7.31
CA ILE A 39 -7.71 -4.14 7.70
C ILE A 39 -8.72 -3.46 8.63
N GLU A 40 -10.01 -3.46 8.27
CA GLU A 40 -11.08 -2.87 9.07
C GLU A 40 -11.16 -3.49 10.47
N VAL A 41 -11.12 -4.83 10.56
CA VAL A 41 -11.09 -5.56 11.84
C VAL A 41 -9.84 -5.24 12.64
N GLY A 42 -8.66 -5.22 12.00
CA GLY A 42 -7.40 -4.89 12.67
C GLY A 42 -7.36 -3.46 13.22
N ASN A 43 -7.92 -2.50 12.48
CA ASN A 43 -8.02 -1.11 12.90
C ASN A 43 -8.97 -0.94 14.10
N GLN A 44 -10.12 -1.62 14.08
CA GLN A 44 -11.02 -1.67 15.23
C GLN A 44 -10.33 -2.29 16.46
N ALA A 45 -9.59 -3.37 16.28
CA ALA A 45 -8.86 -4.03 17.35
C ALA A 45 -7.75 -3.13 17.94
N ARG A 46 -7.05 -2.37 17.09
CA ARG A 46 -6.05 -1.38 17.54
C ARG A 46 -6.72 -0.26 18.33
N ALA A 47 -7.80 0.31 17.81
CA ALA A 47 -8.56 1.36 18.50
C ALA A 47 -9.10 0.88 19.87
N GLU A 48 -9.59 -0.36 19.96
CA GLU A 48 -10.06 -0.94 21.23
C GLU A 48 -8.91 -1.15 22.23
N LEU A 49 -7.70 -1.50 21.77
CA LEU A 49 -6.51 -1.60 22.61
C LEU A 49 -6.01 -0.24 23.12
N GLU A 50 -6.17 0.82 22.32
CA GLU A 50 -5.79 2.20 22.67
C GLU A 50 -6.81 2.84 23.62
N ALA A 51 -8.10 2.62 23.38
CA ALA A 51 -9.18 3.10 24.23
C ALA A 51 -9.31 2.31 25.55
N GLY A 52 -8.89 1.04 25.55
CA GLY A 52 -8.98 0.15 26.69
C GLY A 52 -8.04 0.51 27.84
N GLY A 53 -8.58 1.16 28.86
CA GLY A 53 -7.97 1.27 30.19
C GLY A 53 -7.88 -0.09 30.93
N LYS A 54 -7.74 -0.06 32.27
CA LYS A 54 -7.50 -1.22 33.16
C LYS A 54 -8.52 -2.38 33.08
N GLU A 55 -9.58 -2.30 32.28
CA GLU A 55 -10.70 -3.25 32.26
C GLU A 55 -10.64 -4.34 31.18
N ILE A 56 -9.64 -4.34 30.27
CA ILE A 56 -9.52 -5.41 29.28
C ILE A 56 -8.93 -6.67 29.92
N THR A 57 -9.67 -7.79 29.84
CA THR A 57 -9.17 -9.09 30.30
C THR A 57 -7.91 -9.52 29.51
N PRO A 58 -6.95 -10.23 30.13
CA PRO A 58 -5.76 -10.70 29.43
C PRO A 58 -6.07 -11.53 28.17
N ALA A 59 -7.17 -12.29 28.16
CA ALA A 59 -7.62 -13.06 27.01
C ALA A 59 -8.07 -12.16 25.85
N LYS A 60 -8.95 -11.19 26.12
CA LYS A 60 -9.40 -10.21 25.12
C LYS A 60 -8.23 -9.37 24.59
N LYS A 61 -7.29 -8.98 25.45
CA LYS A 61 -6.08 -8.26 25.03
C LYS A 61 -5.22 -9.06 24.04
N ARG A 62 -5.08 -10.37 24.25
CA ARG A 62 -4.35 -11.26 23.32
C ARG A 62 -5.07 -11.39 21.98
N GLU A 63 -6.40 -11.52 22.01
CA GLU A 63 -7.24 -11.57 20.81
C GLU A 63 -7.08 -10.31 19.96
N LEU A 64 -7.25 -9.13 20.57
CA LEU A 64 -7.14 -7.85 19.86
C LEU A 64 -5.75 -7.64 19.27
N ARG A 65 -4.69 -8.04 19.99
CA ARG A 65 -3.33 -7.98 19.46
C ARG A 65 -3.13 -8.91 18.27
N ARG A 66 -3.84 -10.04 18.20
CA ARG A 66 -3.79 -10.92 17.03
C ARG A 66 -4.47 -10.26 15.84
N GLN A 67 -5.70 -9.76 16.03
CA GLN A 67 -6.48 -9.08 15.00
C GLN A 67 -5.75 -7.84 14.45
N ALA A 68 -5.16 -7.01 15.32
CA ALA A 68 -4.38 -5.84 14.90
C ALA A 68 -3.20 -6.22 13.98
N ARG A 69 -2.46 -7.28 14.34
CA ARG A 69 -1.35 -7.79 13.52
C ARG A 69 -1.82 -8.41 12.20
N GLU A 70 -2.98 -9.05 12.19
CA GLU A 70 -3.59 -9.58 10.96
C GLU A 70 -3.99 -8.45 10.02
N GLY A 71 -4.57 -7.36 10.54
CA GLY A 71 -4.88 -6.16 9.76
C GLY A 71 -3.64 -5.48 9.18
N GLU A 72 -2.58 -5.31 9.97
CA GLU A 72 -1.30 -4.73 9.49
C GLU A 72 -0.69 -5.57 8.36
N ARG A 73 -0.73 -6.90 8.46
CA ARG A 73 -0.28 -7.81 7.40
C ARG A 73 -1.15 -7.69 6.15
N ALA A 74 -2.47 -7.56 6.33
CA ALA A 74 -3.40 -7.38 5.23
C ALA A 74 -3.16 -6.06 4.50
N GLU A 75 -2.94 -4.96 5.22
CA GLU A 75 -2.60 -3.65 4.69
C GLU A 75 -1.31 -3.71 3.88
N ARG A 76 -0.24 -4.27 4.45
CA ARG A 76 1.03 -4.45 3.76
C ARG A 76 0.87 -5.25 2.47
N THR A 77 0.12 -6.35 2.52
CA THR A 77 -0.15 -7.19 1.34
C THR A 77 -0.94 -6.41 0.28
N PHE A 78 -1.94 -5.62 0.70
CA PHE A 78 -2.75 -4.81 -0.20
C PHE A 78 -1.88 -3.79 -0.94
N VAL A 79 -1.06 -3.03 -0.21
CA VAL A 79 -0.14 -2.04 -0.78
C VAL A 79 0.86 -2.72 -1.73
N GLN A 80 1.56 -3.77 -1.28
CA GLN A 80 2.59 -4.46 -2.06
C GLN A 80 2.05 -5.01 -3.39
N SER A 81 0.84 -5.56 -3.38
CA SER A 81 0.20 -6.12 -4.58
C SER A 81 -0.22 -5.05 -5.60
N ASN A 82 -0.20 -3.77 -5.22
CA ASN A 82 -0.60 -2.63 -6.05
C ASN A 82 0.56 -1.68 -6.41
N LEU A 83 1.80 -1.96 -6.01
CA LEU A 83 2.96 -1.12 -6.36
C LEU A 83 3.16 -0.99 -7.88
N ARG A 84 2.81 -2.03 -8.64
CA ARG A 84 2.86 -2.01 -10.12
C ARG A 84 1.91 -0.98 -10.73
N LEU A 85 0.78 -0.70 -10.08
CA LEU A 85 -0.15 0.35 -10.51
C LEU A 85 0.51 1.73 -10.39
N VAL A 86 1.19 2.00 -9.27
CA VAL A 86 1.93 3.25 -9.03
C VAL A 86 2.96 3.48 -10.13
N VAL A 87 3.80 2.48 -10.43
CA VAL A 87 4.78 2.58 -11.53
C VAL A 87 4.11 2.90 -12.86
N SER A 88 2.99 2.25 -13.18
CA SER A 88 2.27 2.48 -14.44
C SER A 88 1.71 3.90 -14.58
N ILE A 89 1.40 4.55 -13.46
CA ILE A 89 0.92 5.93 -13.39
C ILE A 89 2.12 6.89 -13.43
N ALA A 90 3.13 6.69 -12.58
CA ALA A 90 4.33 7.52 -12.48
C ALA A 90 5.08 7.64 -13.81
N LYS A 91 5.17 6.56 -14.60
CA LYS A 91 5.78 6.58 -15.94
C LYS A 91 5.17 7.63 -16.87
N LYS A 92 3.91 8.00 -16.70
CA LYS A 92 3.24 9.04 -17.50
C LYS A 92 3.70 10.45 -17.18
N TYR A 93 4.33 10.64 -16.01
CA TYR A 93 4.81 11.93 -15.51
C TYR A 93 6.33 12.10 -15.61
N GLN A 94 7.05 11.17 -16.26
CA GLN A 94 8.52 11.28 -16.44
C GLN A 94 8.94 12.51 -17.26
N ALA A 95 8.06 13.02 -18.14
CA ALA A 95 8.33 14.23 -18.91
C ALA A 95 8.41 15.51 -18.04
N SER A 96 8.01 15.44 -16.77
CA SER A 96 8.04 16.56 -15.82
C SER A 96 9.44 16.91 -15.32
N GLY A 97 10.47 16.11 -15.63
CA GLY A 97 11.86 16.37 -15.25
C GLY A 97 12.27 15.87 -13.86
N LEU A 98 11.37 15.21 -13.13
CA LEU A 98 11.67 14.53 -11.86
C LEU A 98 12.16 13.09 -12.10
N PRO A 99 13.10 12.58 -11.28
CA PRO A 99 13.49 11.17 -11.27
C PRO A 99 12.27 10.24 -11.13
N LEU A 100 12.30 9.10 -11.83
CA LEU A 100 11.18 8.15 -11.79
C LEU A 100 10.96 7.60 -10.38
N LEU A 101 12.04 7.35 -9.64
CA LEU A 101 11.95 6.83 -8.28
C LEU A 101 11.22 7.82 -7.37
N ASP A 102 11.48 9.12 -7.49
CA ASP A 102 10.80 10.14 -6.69
C ASP A 102 9.30 10.17 -6.99
N LEU A 103 8.91 10.13 -8.26
CA LEU A 103 7.50 10.03 -8.67
C LEU A 103 6.82 8.76 -8.14
N ILE A 104 7.55 7.65 -8.09
CA ILE A 104 7.06 6.39 -7.52
C ILE A 104 6.86 6.53 -6.01
N GLN A 105 7.78 7.19 -5.30
CA GLN A 105 7.69 7.36 -3.85
C GLN A 105 6.48 8.20 -3.45
N GLU A 106 6.25 9.34 -4.12
CA GLU A 106 5.03 10.14 -3.90
C GLU A 106 3.77 9.33 -4.23
N GLY A 107 3.76 8.65 -5.38
CA GLY A 107 2.64 7.78 -5.76
C GLY A 107 2.38 6.64 -4.76
N ASN A 108 3.41 6.12 -4.09
CA ASN A 108 3.28 5.12 -3.03
C ASN A 108 2.62 5.70 -1.77
N LEU A 109 2.87 6.97 -1.43
CA LEU A 109 2.14 7.65 -0.35
C LEU A 109 0.65 7.75 -0.70
N GLY A 110 0.33 8.16 -1.94
CA GLY A 110 -1.04 8.18 -2.43
C GLY A 110 -1.71 6.80 -2.42
N LEU A 111 -0.97 5.75 -2.76
CA LEU A 111 -1.45 4.37 -2.71
C LEU A 111 -1.79 3.93 -1.27
N MET A 112 -0.91 4.20 -0.30
CA MET A 112 -1.18 3.86 1.11
C MET A 112 -2.46 4.56 1.60
N HIS A 113 -2.61 5.84 1.28
CA HIS A 113 -3.83 6.57 1.62
C HIS A 113 -5.09 6.01 0.94
N ALA A 114 -4.96 5.55 -0.30
CA ALA A 114 -6.05 4.87 -0.98
C ALA A 114 -6.44 3.56 -0.29
N VAL A 115 -5.48 2.77 0.18
CA VAL A 115 -5.75 1.53 0.93
C VAL A 115 -6.47 1.83 2.26
N GLU A 116 -6.00 2.84 3.01
CA GLU A 116 -6.61 3.25 4.27
C GLU A 116 -8.10 3.62 4.12
N LYS A 117 -8.46 4.24 3.00
CA LYS A 117 -9.81 4.79 2.75
C LYS A 117 -10.67 3.96 1.82
N PHE A 118 -10.19 2.83 1.35
CA PHE A 118 -10.91 2.02 0.38
C PHE A 118 -12.17 1.40 1.01
N ASP A 119 -13.32 1.64 0.38
CA ASP A 119 -14.60 1.06 0.79
C ASP A 119 -15.04 -0.01 -0.22
N TRP A 120 -14.80 -1.27 0.15
CA TRP A 120 -15.15 -2.45 -0.65
C TRP A 120 -16.66 -2.59 -0.87
N ARG A 121 -17.51 -2.00 -0.01
CA ARG A 121 -18.97 -2.11 -0.08
C ARG A 121 -19.54 -1.35 -1.29
N LYS A 122 -18.80 -0.39 -1.83
CA LYS A 122 -19.19 0.37 -3.04
C LYS A 122 -19.11 -0.45 -4.33
N GLY A 123 -18.50 -1.63 -4.30
CA GLY A 123 -18.52 -2.57 -5.42
C GLY A 123 -17.59 -2.24 -6.59
N PHE A 124 -16.87 -1.12 -6.55
CA PHE A 124 -15.84 -0.75 -7.53
C PHE A 124 -14.53 -1.47 -7.26
N LYS A 125 -13.71 -1.63 -8.31
CA LYS A 125 -12.35 -2.16 -8.20
C LYS A 125 -11.45 -1.16 -7.47
N PHE A 126 -10.51 -1.67 -6.68
CA PHE A 126 -9.56 -0.82 -5.95
C PHE A 126 -8.77 0.10 -6.89
N SER A 127 -8.31 -0.41 -8.04
CA SER A 127 -7.52 0.36 -9.00
C SER A 127 -8.23 1.62 -9.51
N THR A 128 -9.57 1.58 -9.64
CA THR A 128 -10.39 2.74 -10.03
C THR A 128 -10.28 3.85 -8.98
N TYR A 129 -10.38 3.50 -7.70
CA TYR A 129 -10.30 4.44 -6.59
C TYR A 129 -8.86 4.95 -6.37
N ALA A 130 -7.89 4.03 -6.34
CA ALA A 130 -6.49 4.33 -6.07
C ALA A 130 -5.85 5.24 -7.11
N THR A 131 -6.28 5.16 -8.38
CA THR A 131 -5.74 6.00 -9.46
C THR A 131 -5.86 7.50 -9.15
N TRP A 132 -6.91 7.95 -8.46
CA TRP A 132 -7.08 9.36 -8.12
C TRP A 132 -6.06 9.80 -7.06
N TRP A 133 -5.91 9.02 -5.99
CA TRP A 133 -4.95 9.30 -4.91
C TRP A 133 -3.50 9.26 -5.38
N ILE A 134 -3.13 8.28 -6.21
CA ILE A 134 -1.76 8.14 -6.74
C ILE A 134 -1.38 9.33 -7.63
N ARG A 135 -2.35 9.93 -8.33
CA ARG A 135 -2.11 11.10 -9.20
C ARG A 135 -2.06 12.43 -8.46
N GLN A 136 -2.71 12.50 -7.30
CA GLN A 136 -2.80 13.72 -6.52
C GLN A 136 -1.62 13.90 -5.57
N ALA A 137 -1.00 12.79 -5.14
CA ALA A 137 0.19 12.81 -4.30
C ALA A 137 1.34 13.57 -4.97
#